data_AF-A0A0N0JMP2-F1
#
_entry.id   AF-A0A0N0JMP2-F1
#
_cell.length_a   1.000
_cell.length_b   1.000
_cell.length_c   1.000
_cell.angle_alpha   90.00
_cell.angle_beta   90.00
_cell.angle_gamma   90.00
#
_symmetry.space_group_name_H-M   'P 1'
#
loop_
_entity.id
_entity.type
_entity.pdbx_description
1 polymer ?
#
loop_
_entity_poly.entity_id
_entity_poly.type
_entity_poly.pdbx_seq_one_letter_code
_entity_poly.pdbx_strand_id
1 'polypeptide(L)'
;MSTITVQSPIKVATPRGATFAVAVVMGVLRWLEATQRARAERRVQAARLAEAAELRSYALRFARHDPRFTSDLLAAADRHERG
;
A
#
# COMPACT_ATOMS: atom_id res chain seq x y z
N MET A 1 -2.61 66.05 10.61
CA MET A 1 -2.74 64.89 11.53
C MET A 1 -3.74 63.94 10.89
N SER A 2 -3.28 62.88 10.22
CA SER A 2 -4.13 61.99 9.42
C SER A 2 -4.33 60.65 10.14
N THR A 3 -5.59 60.32 10.38
CA THR A 3 -6.01 59.08 11.05
C THR A 3 -6.15 57.98 10.00
N ILE A 4 -5.29 56.96 10.04
CA ILE A 4 -5.40 55.77 9.19
C ILE A 4 -6.30 54.76 9.91
N THR A 5 -7.49 54.51 9.36
CA THR A 5 -8.41 53.50 9.88
C THR A 5 -8.05 52.14 9.32
N VAL A 6 -7.46 51.27 10.15
CA VAL A 6 -7.18 49.87 9.78
C VAL A 6 -8.40 49.03 10.11
N GLN A 7 -9.12 48.56 9.09
CA GLN A 7 -10.17 47.57 9.30
C GLN A 7 -9.55 46.22 9.63
N SER A 8 -9.83 45.70 10.83
CA SER A 8 -9.38 44.37 11.25
C SER A 8 -10.35 43.32 10.69
N PRO A 9 -9.85 42.23 10.09
CA PRO A 9 -10.72 41.18 9.54
C PRO A 9 -11.51 40.49 10.65
N ILE A 10 -12.82 40.35 10.43
CA ILE A 10 -13.74 39.72 11.37
C ILE A 10 -13.62 38.19 11.20
N LYS A 11 -13.37 37.46 12.29
CA LYS A 11 -13.40 35.99 12.28
C LYS A 11 -14.83 35.51 12.00
N VAL A 12 -15.05 34.99 10.80
CA VAL A 12 -16.33 34.38 10.42
C VAL A 12 -16.39 32.98 11.06
N ALA A 13 -17.42 32.70 11.84
CA ALA A 13 -17.61 31.41 12.48
C ALA A 13 -17.75 30.30 11.42
N THR A 14 -17.02 29.20 11.58
CA THR A 14 -17.16 28.05 10.69
C THR A 14 -18.58 27.48 10.80
N PRO A 15 -19.31 27.32 9.69
CA PRO A 15 -20.66 26.79 9.73
C PRO A 15 -20.61 25.33 10.24
N ARG A 16 -21.47 24.99 11.20
CA ARG A 16 -21.54 23.65 11.82
C ARG A 16 -21.77 22.53 10.80
N GLY A 17 -22.37 22.83 9.65
CA GLY A 17 -22.51 21.88 8.54
C GLY A 17 -21.18 21.52 7.86
N ALA A 18 -20.23 22.47 7.80
CA ALA A 18 -18.93 22.21 7.18
C ALA A 18 -18.08 21.25 8.02
N THR A 19 -18.16 21.31 9.35
CA THR A 19 -17.42 20.37 10.21
C THR A 19 -17.94 18.94 10.06
N PHE A 20 -19.26 18.77 9.93
CA PHE A 20 -19.86 17.47 9.64
C PHE A 20 -19.46 16.93 8.26
N ALA A 21 -19.53 17.78 7.22
CA ALA A 21 -19.13 17.40 5.87
C ALA A 21 -17.65 16.96 5.81
N VAL A 22 -16.77 17.71 6.47
CA VAL A 22 -15.34 17.35 6.58
C VAL A 22 -15.17 16.01 7.29
N ALA A 23 -15.87 15.76 8.40
CA ALA A 23 -15.77 14.50 9.12
C ALA A 23 -16.18 13.30 8.25
N VAL A 24 -17.26 13.43 7.49
CA VAL A 24 -17.73 12.37 6.56
C VAL A 24 -16.70 12.12 5.47
N VAL A 25 -16.23 13.16 4.79
CA VAL A 25 -15.25 13.02 3.69
C VAL A 25 -13.95 12.41 4.19
N MET A 26 -13.44 12.87 5.34
CA MET A 26 -12.22 12.31 5.94
C MET A 26 -12.41 10.84 6.36
N GLY A 27 -13.60 10.47 6.85
CA GLY A 27 -13.93 9.07 7.14
C GLY A 27 -13.86 8.19 5.88
N VAL A 28 -14.47 8.65 4.78
CA VAL A 28 -14.47 7.94 3.49
C VAL A 28 -13.04 7.82 2.93
N LEU A 29 -12.25 8.89 2.97
CA LEU A 29 -10.86 8.86 2.48
C LEU A 29 -10.00 7.87 3.28
N ARG A 30 -10.12 7.87 4.61
CA ARG A 30 -9.40 6.92 5.46
C ARG A 30 -9.79 5.48 5.16
N TRP A 31 -11.08 5.22 4.96
CA TRP A 31 -11.55 3.91 4.55
C TRP A 31 -10.99 3.50 3.18
N LEU A 32 -11.03 4.40 2.19
CA LEU A 32 -10.49 4.14 0.86
C LEU A 32 -9.00 3.83 0.93
N GLU A 33 -8.21 4.63 1.65
CA GLU A 33 -6.78 4.37 1.86
C GLU A 33 -6.53 3.01 2.49
N ALA A 34 -7.26 2.66 3.56
CA ALA A 34 -7.10 1.36 4.21
C ALA A 34 -7.40 0.20 3.24
N THR A 35 -8.45 0.33 2.42
CA THR A 35 -8.77 -0.70 1.42
C THR A 35 -7.73 -0.77 0.30
N GLN A 36 -7.14 0.35 -0.10
CA GLN A 36 -6.08 0.37 -1.13
C GLN A 36 -4.79 -0.24 -0.61
N ARG A 37 -4.39 0.07 0.64
CA ARG A 37 -3.23 -0.55 1.30
C ARG A 37 -3.39 -2.07 1.39
N ALA A 38 -4.54 -2.54 1.88
CA ALA A 38 -4.82 -3.98 1.94
C ALA A 38 -4.81 -4.65 0.56
N ARG A 39 -5.30 -3.97 -0.49
CA ARG A 39 -5.22 -4.50 -1.87
C ARG A 39 -3.78 -4.52 -2.40
N ALA A 40 -2.99 -3.49 -2.12
CA ALA A 40 -1.60 -3.43 -2.52
C ALA A 40 -0.79 -4.55 -1.85
N GLU A 41 -0.96 -4.76 -0.55
CA GLU A 41 -0.34 -5.86 0.20
C GLU A 41 -0.71 -7.23 -0.39
N ARG A 42 -2.00 -7.46 -0.68
CA ARG A 42 -2.46 -8.71 -1.33
C ARG A 42 -1.83 -8.91 -2.71
N ARG A 43 -1.67 -7.85 -3.50
CA ARG A 43 -1.03 -7.92 -4.82
C ARG A 43 0.45 -8.27 -4.71
N VAL A 44 1.16 -7.65 -3.77
CA VAL A 44 2.58 -7.98 -3.51
C VAL A 44 2.71 -9.43 -3.07
N GLN A 45 1.85 -9.91 -2.16
CA GLN A 45 1.85 -11.30 -1.74
C GLN A 45 1.58 -12.25 -2.91
N ALA A 46 0.58 -11.95 -3.74
CA ALA A 46 0.26 -12.76 -4.91
C ALA A 46 1.41 -12.80 -5.93
N ALA A 47 2.11 -11.68 -6.13
CA ALA A 47 3.27 -11.61 -7.01
C ALA A 47 4.44 -12.48 -6.49
N ARG A 48 4.73 -12.43 -5.18
CA ARG A 48 5.76 -13.27 -4.54
C ARG A 48 5.46 -14.76 -4.70
N LEU A 49 4.21 -15.16 -4.49
CA LEU A 49 3.78 -16.55 -4.68
C LEU A 49 3.90 -17.00 -6.14
N ALA A 50 3.56 -16.13 -7.09
CA ALA A 50 3.70 -16.42 -8.51
C ALA A 50 5.17 -16.61 -8.91
N GLU A 51 6.06 -15.72 -8.44
CA GLU A 51 7.51 -15.81 -8.66
C GLU A 51 8.10 -17.09 -8.05
N ALA A 52 7.69 -17.45 -6.82
CA ALA A 52 8.11 -18.70 -6.18
C ALA A 52 7.66 -19.93 -6.99
N ALA A 53 6.43 -19.93 -7.51
CA ALA A 53 5.93 -21.01 -8.36
C ALA A 53 6.72 -21.12 -9.67
N GLU A 54 7.09 -19.99 -10.29
CA GLU A 54 7.92 -19.97 -11.48
C GLU A 54 9.31 -20.55 -11.21
N LEU A 55 9.97 -20.14 -10.11
CA LEU A 55 11.27 -20.66 -9.68
C LEU A 55 11.25 -22.17 -9.46
N ARG A 56 10.19 -22.71 -8.85
CA ARG A 56 10.01 -24.16 -8.69
C ARG A 56 9.88 -24.86 -10.03
N SER A 57 9.06 -24.32 -10.94
CA SER A 57 8.88 -24.88 -12.27
C SER A 57 10.20 -24.89 -13.07
N TYR A 58 11.03 -23.87 -12.88
CA TYR A 58 12.34 -23.76 -13.49
C TYR A 58 13.33 -24.75 -12.90
N ALA A 59 13.42 -24.84 -11.56
CA ALA A 59 14.27 -25.78 -10.85
C ALA A 59 14.00 -27.24 -11.27
N LEU A 60 12.72 -27.62 -11.39
CA LEU A 60 12.32 -28.96 -11.80
C LEU A 60 12.82 -29.34 -13.20
N ARG A 61 13.05 -28.38 -14.10
CA ARG A 61 13.62 -28.66 -15.43
C ARG A 61 15.08 -29.13 -15.35
N PHE A 62 15.82 -28.65 -14.35
CA PHE A 62 17.24 -28.95 -14.16
C PHE A 62 17.48 -30.06 -13.12
N ALA A 63 16.42 -30.57 -12.47
CA ALA A 63 16.49 -31.61 -11.44
C ALA A 63 17.29 -32.86 -11.86
N ARG A 64 17.26 -33.22 -13.14
CA ARG A 64 18.00 -34.38 -13.68
C ARG A 64 19.46 -34.09 -14.02
N HIS A 65 19.84 -32.82 -14.15
CA HIS A 65 21.17 -32.42 -14.63
C HIS A 65 22.02 -31.84 -13.50
N ASP A 66 21.41 -31.08 -12.59
CA ASP A 66 22.08 -30.53 -11.42
C ASP A 66 21.13 -30.53 -10.21
N PRO A 67 21.21 -31.56 -9.35
CA PRO A 67 20.43 -31.65 -8.13
C PRO A 67 20.75 -30.55 -7.11
N ARG A 68 21.99 -30.04 -7.09
CA ARG A 68 22.42 -28.99 -6.13
C ARG A 68 21.87 -27.63 -6.54
N PHE A 69 21.96 -27.30 -7.82
CA PHE A 69 21.31 -26.11 -8.37
C PHE A 69 19.80 -26.13 -8.13
N THR A 70 19.18 -27.31 -8.26
CA THR A 70 17.75 -27.49 -8.00
C THR A 70 17.42 -27.26 -6.52
N SER A 71 18.19 -27.81 -5.58
CA SER A 71 17.96 -27.58 -4.15
C SER A 71 18.12 -26.11 -3.76
N ASP A 72 19.11 -25.41 -4.35
CA ASP A 72 19.35 -24.00 -4.07
C ASP A 72 18.21 -23.11 -4.58
N LEU A 73 17.68 -23.40 -5.78
CA LEU A 73 16.52 -22.71 -6.34
C LEU A 73 15.23 -22.97 -5.55
N LEU A 74 15.01 -24.20 -5.11
CA LEU A 74 13.85 -24.52 -4.26
C LEU A 74 13.96 -23.81 -2.91
N ALA A 75 15.14 -23.78 -2.30
CA ALA A 75 15.39 -23.03 -1.08
C ALA A 75 15.21 -21.51 -1.29
N ALA A 76 15.55 -20.99 -2.46
CA ALA A 76 15.26 -19.60 -2.82
C ALA A 76 13.75 -19.36 -2.91
N ALA A 77 12.99 -20.19 -3.65
CA ALA A 77 11.54 -20.08 -3.77
C ALA A 77 10.83 -20.11 -2.40
N ASP A 78 11.25 -21.01 -1.50
CA ASP A 78 10.67 -21.11 -0.16
C ASP A 78 10.94 -19.88 0.73
N ARG A 79 11.99 -19.09 0.44
CA ARG A 79 12.22 -17.81 1.12
C ARG A 79 11.27 -16.72 0.62
N HIS A 80 10.90 -16.74 -0.67
CA HIS A 80 9.90 -15.81 -1.22
C HIS A 80 8.48 -16.06 -0.67
N GLU A 81 8.17 -17.27 -0.21
CA GLU A 81 6.89 -17.57 0.44
C GLU A 81 6.85 -17.20 1.92
N ARG A 82 8.00 -17.19 2.60
CA ARG A 82 8.10 -16.96 4.05
C ARG A 82 8.35 -15.50 4.45
N GLY A 83 8.74 -14.63 3.51
CA GLY A 83 8.97 -13.20 3.73
C GLY A 83 7.81 -12.33 3.26
#